data_AF-A0A949Y9B6-F1
#
_entry.id   AF-A0A949Y9B6-F1
#
_cell.length_a   1.000
_cell.length_b   1.000
_cell.length_c   1.000
_cell.angle_alpha   90.00
_cell.angle_beta   90.00
_cell.angle_gamma   90.00
#
_symmetry.space_group_name_H-M   'P 1'
#
loop_
_entity.id
_entity.type
_entity.pdbx_description
1 polymer ?
#
loop_
_entity_poly.entity_id
_entity_poly.type
_entity_poly.pdbx_seq_one_letter_code
_entity_poly.pdbx_strand_id
1 'polypeptide(L)' 'MTKGKILVTGGAGFIGSALVWALNFKGIDDILVRDSPGTDEKWRNLVPPRIYDFIPP' A
#
# COMPACT_ATOMS: atom_id res chain seq x y z
N MET A 1 -22.80 4.75 -4.87
CA MET A 1 -21.76 5.67 -4.38
C MET A 1 -20.46 4.88 -4.36
N THR A 2 -19.48 5.23 -5.19
CA THR A 2 -18.16 4.59 -5.19
C THR A 2 -17.48 4.93 -3.86
N LYS A 3 -17.22 3.91 -3.02
CA LYS A 3 -16.34 4.05 -1.85
C LYS A 3 -15.02 4.68 -2.33
N GLY A 4 -14.57 5.74 -1.67
CA GLY A 4 -13.33 6.42 -2.05
C GLY A 4 -12.13 5.50 -1.82
N LYS A 5 -11.55 4.99 -2.91
CA LYS A 5 -10.33 4.18 -2.87
C LYS A 5 -9.14 5.09 -2.55
N ILE A 6 -8.39 4.79 -1.50
CA ILE A 6 -7.16 5.54 -1.16
C ILE A 6 -6.03 5.00 -2.05
N LEU A 7 -5.44 5.86 -2.90
CA LEU A 7 -4.25 5.52 -3.66
C LEU A 7 -2.99 5.95 -2.88
N VAL A 8 -2.10 5.00 -2.60
CA VAL A 8 -0.79 5.25 -2.00
C VAL A 8 0.29 5.01 -3.06
N THR A 9 1.01 6.07 -3.44
CA THR A 9 2.18 5.97 -4.31
C THR A 9 3.45 5.76 -3.47
N GLY A 10 4.36 4.89 -3.92
CA GLY A 10 5.53 4.48 -3.12
C GLY A 10 5.16 3.66 -1.88
N GLY A 11 4.01 2.97 -1.92
CA GLY A 11 3.44 2.28 -0.75
C GLY A 11 4.25 1.08 -0.24
N ALA A 12 5.15 0.52 -1.04
CA ALA A 12 6.10 -0.52 -0.60
C ALA A 12 7.39 0.08 0.01
N GLY A 13 7.57 1.41 -0.04
CA GLY A 13 8.65 2.12 0.64
C GLY A 13 8.49 2.14 2.17
N PHE A 14 9.51 2.63 2.87
CA PHE A 14 9.52 2.70 4.35
C PHE A 14 8.34 3.52 4.92
N ILE A 15 8.13 4.72 4.39
CA ILE A 15 7.03 5.60 4.83
C ILE A 15 5.68 5.10 4.29
N GLY A 16 5.67 4.63 3.04
CA GLY A 16 4.46 4.13 2.39
C GLY A 16 3.83 2.95 3.14
N SER A 17 4.65 1.98 3.53
CA SER A 17 4.19 0.79 4.25
C SER A 17 3.67 1.13 5.66
N ALA A 18 4.33 2.05 6.37
CA ALA A 18 3.84 2.56 7.65
C ALA A 18 2.50 3.29 7.54
N LEU A 19 2.29 4.05 6.45
CA LEU A 19 1.02 4.73 6.17
C LEU A 19 -0.09 3.71 5.90
N VAL A 20 0.16 2.70 5.07
CA VAL A 20 -0.80 1.62 4.79
C VAL A 20 -1.17 0.90 6.10
N TRP A 21 -0.19 0.60 6.95
CA TRP A 21 -0.43 -0.01 8.26
C TRP A 21 -1.31 0.86 9.15
N ALA A 22 -1.03 2.16 9.25
CA ALA A 22 -1.82 3.09 10.04
C ALA A 22 -3.27 3.22 9.52
N LEU A 23 -3.48 3.18 8.20
CA LEU A 23 -4.82 3.18 7.60
C LEU A 23 -5.58 1.89 7.93
N ASN A 24 -4.93 0.73 7.80
CA ASN A 24 -5.50 -0.55 8.20
C ASN A 24 -5.88 -0.59 9.69
N PHE A 25 -5.04 -0.05 10.56
CA PHE A 25 -5.32 0.05 11.99
C PHE A 25 -6.59 0.88 12.28
N LYS A 26 -6.88 1.87 11.42
CA LYS A 26 -8.11 2.69 11.48
C LYS A 26 -9.32 2.04 10.81
N GLY A 27 -9.22 0.78 10.36
CA GLY A 27 -10.29 0.06 9.66
C GLY A 27 -10.47 0.47 8.20
N ILE A 28 -9.48 1.15 7.61
CA ILE A 28 -9.49 1.53 6.20
C ILE A 28 -8.66 0.50 5.44
N ASP A 29 -9.31 -0.25 4.57
CA ASP A 29 -8.71 -1.37 3.80
C ASP A 29 -8.92 -1.25 2.29
N ASP A 30 -9.75 -0.32 1.81
CA ASP A 30 -9.91 0.03 0.39
C ASP A 30 -8.74 0.91 -0.09
N ILE A 31 -7.53 0.34 -0.01
CA ILE A 31 -6.26 0.98 -0.33
C ILE A 31 -5.64 0.32 -1.55
N LEU A 32 -5.40 1.12 -2.58
CA LEU A 32 -4.65 0.76 -3.77
C LEU A 32 -3.21 1.24 -3.61
N VAL A 33 -2.23 0.34 -3.77
CA VAL A 33 -0.81 0.69 -3.72
C VAL A 33 -0.23 0.69 -5.13
N ARG A 34 0.38 1.81 -5.52
CA ARG A 34 1.22 1.91 -6.73
C ARG A 34 2.66 2.13 -6.29
N ASP A 35 3.55 1.24 -6.68
CA ASP A 35 4.98 1.41 -6.44
C ASP A 35 5.76 1.09 -7.72
N SER A 36 6.90 1.75 -7.89
CA SER A 36 7.88 1.38 -8.91
C SER A 36 9.00 0.65 -8.18
N PRO A 37 8.92 -0.69 -8.04
CA PRO A 37 10.04 -1.43 -7.51
C PRO A 37 11.21 -1.21 -8.49
N GLY A 38 12.27 -0.54 -8.03
CA GLY A 38 13.57 -0.67 -8.66
C GLY A 38 14.08 -2.11 -8.53
N THR A 39 15.39 -2.33 -8.67
CA THR A 39 16.03 -3.64 -8.47
C THR A 39 15.93 -4.21 -7.04
N ASP A 40 15.25 -3.53 -6.12
CA ASP A 40 15.15 -3.89 -4.71
C ASP A 40 13.84 -4.62 -4.39
N GLU A 41 13.92 -5.63 -3.53
CA GLU A 41 12.81 -6.43 -3.00
C GLU A 41 11.90 -5.65 -2.01
N LYS A 42 11.60 -4.37 -2.27
CA LYS A 42 10.83 -3.46 -1.40
C LYS A 42 9.40 -3.93 -1.12
N TRP A 43 8.84 -4.75 -2.01
CA TRP A 43 7.53 -5.39 -1.84
C TRP A 43 7.41 -6.19 -0.55
N ARG A 44 8.53 -6.67 0.03
CA ARG A 44 8.55 -7.39 1.31
C ARG A 44 8.10 -6.54 2.50
N ASN A 45 8.17 -5.20 2.40
CA ASN A 45 7.68 -4.29 3.44
C ASN A 45 6.14 -4.25 3.53
N LEU A 46 5.43 -4.85 2.57
CA LEU A 46 3.96 -4.96 2.57
C LEU A 46 3.46 -6.22 3.30
N VAL A 47 4.34 -6.97 3.96
CA VAL A 47 3.99 -8.02 4.93
C VAL A 47 4.14 -7.38 6.32
N PRO A 48 3.09 -7.06 7.11
CA PRO A 48 1.76 -7.69 7.20
C PRO A 48 0.47 -6.91 6.77
N PRO A 49 0.46 -5.68 6.21
CA PRO A 49 -0.80 -4.98 5.93
C PRO A 49 -1.72 -5.67 4.91
N ARG A 50 -3.03 -5.52 5.10
CA ARG A 50 -4.06 -5.91 4.13
C ARG A 50 -4.17 -4.80 3.08
N ILE A 51 -3.63 -5.07 1.89
CA ILE A 51 -3.80 -4.23 0.71
C ILE A 51 -4.87 -4.84 -0.21
N TYR A 52 -5.70 -4.01 -0.83
CA TYR A 52 -6.76 -4.47 -1.73
C TYR A 52 -6.18 -5.00 -3.04
N ASP A 53 -5.15 -4.34 -3.56
CA ASP A 53 -4.47 -4.72 -4.79
C ASP A 53 -3.07 -4.07 -4.85
N PHE A 54 -2.13 -4.75 -5.51
CA PHE A 54 -0.78 -4.25 -5.79
C PHE A 54 -0.59 -4.25 -7.30
N ILE A 55 -0.44 -3.06 -7.89
CA ILE A 55 -0.22 -2.92 -9.33
C ILE A 55 1.29 -2.71 -9.55
N PRO A 56 2.03 -3.74 -10.00
CA PRO A 56 3.39 -3.54 -10.49
C PRO A 56 3.36 -2.66 -11.76
N PRO A 57 4.50 -2.03 -12.14
CA PRO A 57 4.58 -1.27 -13.37
C PRO A 57 4.14 -2.06 -14.61
#